data_AF-A0A0Q4JBL8-F1
#
_entry.id   AF-A0A0Q4JBL8-F1
#
_cell.length_a   1.000
_cell.length_b   1.000
_cell.length_c   1.000
_cell.angle_alpha   90.00
_cell.angle_beta   90.00
_cell.angle_gamma   90.00
#
_symmetry.space_group_name_H-M   'P 1'
#
loop_
_entity.id
_entity.type
_entity.pdbx_description
1 polymer ?
#
loop_
_entity_poly.entity_id
_entity_poly.type
_entity_poly.pdbx_seq_one_letter_code
_entity_poly.pdbx_strand_id
1 'polypeptide(L)'
;MRIMSTSLLVSAAIASTALAQGNAAPFTVAETGQGFASIGDALAAIGDRRGTVVVAPGSYHQCGVQQGGDVTIRAVTPGTVIFDGVPCEGKGALVLRGRASTVDGIIFQNIRVPDGNGAGIRLESGNLTVRNSLFRNSEEGILTGDYDGGQVVIDKSTFRKLGRCDRDLDCAHGIYIGRLASLSVTNSRFDQGDGGHYLKTRTARVTISGNSFDDSGGRLTNYMIDLSNGATGTITGNEMVQGKDKDNWSAFITVAPEGREHSSAGLVIEGNKAGFVPGLERGSTFVANFTDDAVRIGANELAPSMKVKDRR
;
A
#
# COMPACT_ATOMS: atom_id res chain seq x y z
N MET A 1 -89.47 3.97 -35.09
CA MET A 1 -88.08 3.78 -35.51
C MET A 1 -87.19 4.47 -34.48
N ARG A 2 -86.64 3.73 -33.50
CA ARG A 2 -85.85 4.29 -32.39
C ARG A 2 -84.38 4.35 -32.80
N ILE A 3 -83.81 5.54 -32.78
CA ILE A 3 -82.41 5.83 -33.13
C ILE A 3 -81.57 5.60 -31.87
N MET A 4 -80.58 4.70 -31.95
CA MET A 4 -79.58 4.48 -30.88
C MET A 4 -78.39 5.42 -31.09
N SER A 5 -78.01 6.14 -30.04
CA SER A 5 -76.78 6.93 -30.00
C SER A 5 -75.63 6.08 -29.47
N THR A 6 -74.58 5.91 -30.27
CA THR A 6 -73.32 5.25 -29.90
C THR A 6 -72.31 6.31 -29.46
N SER A 7 -72.02 6.37 -28.15
CA SER A 7 -70.92 7.16 -27.61
C SER A 7 -69.61 6.37 -27.76
N LEU A 8 -68.65 6.94 -28.50
CA LEU A 8 -67.31 6.38 -28.69
C LEU A 8 -66.37 6.98 -27.63
N LEU A 9 -65.92 6.17 -26.68
CA LEU A 9 -64.88 6.53 -25.70
C LEU A 9 -63.51 6.18 -26.30
N VAL A 10 -62.71 7.21 -26.58
CA VAL A 10 -61.29 7.07 -26.97
C VAL A 10 -60.46 7.20 -25.70
N SER A 11 -59.92 6.08 -25.21
CA SER A 11 -58.94 6.07 -24.12
C SER A 11 -57.53 6.20 -24.69
N ALA A 12 -56.90 7.36 -24.49
CA ALA A 12 -55.49 7.57 -24.79
C ALA A 12 -54.63 6.93 -23.69
N ALA A 13 -53.91 5.85 -24.02
CA ALA A 13 -52.92 5.24 -23.15
C ALA A 13 -51.61 6.05 -23.20
N ILE A 14 -51.33 6.81 -22.15
CA ILE A 14 -50.03 7.46 -21.95
C ILE A 14 -49.08 6.37 -21.42
N ALA A 15 -48.18 5.88 -22.27
CA ALA A 15 -47.11 4.99 -21.87
C ALA A 15 -46.01 5.80 -21.15
N SER A 16 -46.06 5.82 -19.82
CA SER A 16 -44.99 6.36 -18.98
C SER A 16 -43.78 5.42 -19.03
N THR A 17 -42.82 5.70 -19.91
CA THR A 17 -41.49 5.11 -19.82
C THR A 17 -40.74 5.74 -18.64
N ALA A 18 -40.96 5.18 -17.45
CA ALA A 18 -40.10 5.47 -16.31
C ALA A 18 -38.70 4.95 -16.62
N LEU A 19 -37.80 5.83 -17.06
CA LEU A 19 -36.37 5.59 -16.99
C LEU A 19 -36.04 5.42 -15.52
N ALA A 20 -35.90 4.16 -15.08
CA ALA A 20 -35.26 3.87 -13.82
C ALA A 20 -33.85 4.44 -13.89
N GLN A 21 -33.63 5.60 -13.28
CA GLN A 21 -32.30 6.05 -12.87
C GLN A 21 -31.85 5.11 -11.74
N GLY A 22 -31.63 3.84 -12.07
CA GLY A 22 -30.89 2.94 -11.20
C GLY A 22 -29.51 3.55 -11.05
N ASN A 23 -29.11 3.88 -9.83
CA ASN A 23 -27.74 4.29 -9.54
C ASN A 23 -26.81 3.27 -10.19
N ALA A 24 -25.97 3.72 -11.12
CA ALA A 24 -25.01 2.84 -11.76
C ALA A 24 -24.19 2.14 -10.68
N ALA A 25 -24.08 0.82 -10.78
CA ALA A 25 -23.44 0.04 -9.74
C ALA A 25 -21.96 0.46 -9.60
N PRO A 26 -21.46 0.71 -8.38
CA PRO A 26 -20.15 1.31 -8.18
C PRO A 26 -18.97 0.42 -8.59
N PHE A 27 -19.18 -0.90 -8.66
CA PHE A 27 -18.15 -1.87 -9.03
C PHE A 27 -18.57 -2.58 -10.30
N THR A 28 -17.81 -2.42 -11.39
CA THR A 28 -18.12 -3.04 -12.68
C THR A 28 -17.01 -3.99 -13.08
N VAL A 29 -17.37 -5.23 -13.44
CA VAL A 29 -16.43 -6.15 -14.09
C VAL A 29 -16.27 -5.73 -15.54
N ALA A 30 -15.10 -5.22 -15.91
CA ALA A 30 -14.86 -4.59 -17.21
C ALA A 30 -15.12 -5.54 -18.38
N GLU A 31 -14.80 -6.81 -18.21
CA GLU A 31 -14.89 -7.83 -19.25
C GLU A 31 -16.34 -8.22 -19.59
N THR A 32 -17.28 -8.02 -18.66
CA THR A 32 -18.70 -8.40 -18.85
C THR A 32 -19.64 -7.19 -18.87
N GLY A 33 -19.18 -6.03 -18.39
CA GLY A 33 -20.03 -4.87 -18.13
C GLY A 33 -20.99 -5.06 -16.94
N GLN A 34 -20.88 -6.18 -16.22
CA GLN A 34 -21.77 -6.47 -15.09
C GLN A 34 -21.42 -5.59 -13.90
N GLY A 35 -22.43 -4.87 -13.41
CA GLY A 35 -22.33 -4.00 -12.25
C GLY A 35 -22.73 -4.71 -10.95
N PHE A 36 -22.05 -4.36 -9.86
CA PHE A 36 -22.25 -4.90 -8.51
C PHE A 36 -22.31 -3.77 -7.47
N ALA A 37 -23.14 -3.98 -6.45
CA ALA A 37 -23.28 -3.04 -5.32
C ALA A 37 -22.14 -3.16 -4.30
N SER A 38 -21.41 -4.28 -4.30
CA SER A 38 -20.28 -4.52 -3.41
C SER A 38 -19.02 -4.94 -4.18
N ILE A 39 -17.85 -4.55 -3.65
CA ILE A 39 -16.56 -5.02 -4.17
C ILE A 39 -16.44 -6.55 -4.02
N GLY A 40 -16.96 -7.12 -2.94
CA GLY A 40 -16.94 -8.56 -2.68
C GLY A 40 -17.64 -9.36 -3.77
N ASP A 41 -18.83 -8.92 -4.20
CA ASP A 41 -19.58 -9.59 -5.27
C ASP A 41 -18.88 -9.46 -6.62
N ALA A 42 -18.29 -8.30 -6.92
CA ALA A 42 -17.51 -8.11 -8.15
C ALA A 42 -16.27 -9.03 -8.18
N LEU A 43 -15.56 -9.18 -7.06
CA LEU A 43 -14.43 -10.11 -6.93
C LEU A 43 -14.88 -11.57 -7.04
N ALA A 44 -15.99 -11.94 -6.39
CA ALA A 44 -16.56 -13.28 -6.47
C ALA A 44 -17.01 -13.63 -7.90
N ALA A 45 -17.56 -12.66 -8.63
CA ALA A 45 -17.95 -12.83 -10.02
C ALA A 45 -16.76 -13.11 -10.93
N ILE A 46 -15.59 -12.50 -10.69
CA ILE A 46 -14.36 -12.86 -11.40
C ILE A 46 -13.91 -14.27 -11.01
N GLY A 47 -13.89 -14.56 -9.71
CA GLY A 47 -13.50 -15.86 -9.16
C GLY A 47 -12.03 -16.17 -9.46
N ASP A 48 -11.75 -17.39 -9.90
CA ASP A 48 -10.38 -17.83 -10.20
C ASP A 48 -9.89 -17.45 -11.62
N ARG A 49 -10.52 -16.48 -12.28
CA ARG A 49 -10.16 -16.06 -13.64
C ARG A 49 -9.29 -14.79 -13.62
N ARG A 50 -8.87 -14.36 -14.80
CA ARG A 50 -8.40 -12.98 -14.99
C ARG A 50 -9.58 -12.05 -15.13
N GLY A 51 -9.56 -10.90 -14.47
CA GLY A 51 -10.61 -9.90 -14.61
C GLY A 51 -10.28 -8.56 -13.97
N THR A 52 -11.09 -7.55 -14.27
CA THR A 52 -10.89 -6.18 -13.83
C THR A 52 -12.14 -5.64 -13.17
N VAL A 53 -12.05 -5.27 -11.89
CA VAL A 53 -13.05 -4.45 -11.22
C VAL A 53 -12.71 -2.98 -11.44
N VAL A 54 -13.56 -2.28 -12.18
CA VAL A 54 -13.53 -0.82 -12.35
C VAL A 54 -14.42 -0.21 -11.28
N VAL A 55 -13.86 0.68 -10.47
CA VAL A 55 -14.52 1.29 -9.31
C VAL A 55 -14.87 2.74 -9.61
N ALA A 56 -16.16 3.06 -9.55
CA ALA A 56 -16.68 4.41 -9.72
C ALA A 56 -16.23 5.34 -8.58
N PRO A 57 -16.13 6.66 -8.80
CA PRO A 57 -15.83 7.63 -7.74
C PRO A 57 -16.75 7.48 -6.53
N GLY A 58 -16.18 7.51 -5.32
CA GLY A 58 -16.96 7.36 -4.09
C GLY A 58 -16.11 7.04 -2.86
N SER A 59 -16.74 7.16 -1.69
CA SER A 59 -16.23 6.65 -0.42
C SER A 59 -17.00 5.41 -0.02
N TYR A 60 -16.28 4.32 0.22
CA TYR A 60 -16.82 2.98 0.42
C TYR A 60 -16.45 2.48 1.80
N HIS A 61 -17.48 2.31 2.64
CA HIS A 61 -17.39 1.57 3.91
C HIS A 61 -17.62 0.08 3.65
N GLN A 62 -16.77 -0.48 2.80
CA GLN A 62 -16.80 -1.88 2.39
C GLN A 62 -15.38 -2.42 2.37
N CYS A 63 -15.23 -3.74 2.34
CA CYS A 63 -13.96 -4.41 2.15
C CYS A 63 -14.14 -5.55 1.14
N GLY A 64 -13.04 -6.02 0.57
CA GLY A 64 -13.03 -7.06 -0.45
C GLY A 64 -12.04 -8.17 -0.15
N VAL A 65 -12.40 -9.40 -0.52
CA VAL A 65 -11.51 -10.56 -0.43
C VAL A 65 -11.37 -11.19 -1.81
N GLN A 66 -10.16 -11.20 -2.35
CA GLN A 66 -9.83 -11.90 -3.58
C GLN A 66 -9.38 -13.32 -3.23
N GLN A 67 -10.26 -14.31 -3.46
CA GLN A 67 -9.98 -15.72 -3.14
C GLN A 67 -9.07 -16.42 -4.17
N GLY A 68 -8.94 -15.87 -5.38
CA GLY A 68 -8.27 -16.54 -6.51
C GLY A 68 -7.99 -15.58 -7.66
N GLY A 69 -7.55 -16.13 -8.79
CA GLY A 69 -7.51 -15.37 -10.04
C GLY A 69 -6.33 -14.43 -10.22
N ASP A 70 -6.39 -13.65 -11.29
CA ASP A 70 -5.48 -12.56 -11.64
C ASP A 70 -6.33 -11.29 -11.78
N VAL A 71 -6.44 -10.52 -10.70
CA VAL A 71 -7.48 -9.50 -10.58
C VAL A 71 -6.87 -8.11 -10.54
N THR A 72 -7.39 -7.22 -11.38
CA THR A 72 -7.12 -5.78 -11.29
C THR A 72 -8.29 -5.08 -10.62
N ILE A 73 -8.03 -4.25 -9.62
CA ILE A 73 -8.98 -3.35 -8.97
C ILE A 73 -8.50 -1.94 -9.24
N ARG A 74 -9.23 -1.17 -10.06
CA ARG A 74 -8.80 0.17 -10.46
C ARG A 74 -9.90 1.20 -10.33
N ALA A 75 -9.54 2.40 -9.90
CA ALA A 75 -10.44 3.54 -9.98
C ALA A 75 -10.69 3.92 -11.45
N VAL A 76 -11.89 4.41 -11.75
CA VAL A 76 -12.16 5.09 -13.05
C VAL A 76 -11.21 6.27 -13.23
N THR A 77 -11.03 7.06 -12.17
CA THR A 77 -10.11 8.18 -12.11
C THR A 77 -9.23 8.00 -10.86
N PRO A 78 -7.89 7.96 -10.98
CA PRO A 78 -7.03 7.82 -9.81
C PRO A 78 -7.31 8.87 -8.74
N GLY A 79 -7.39 8.43 -7.48
CA GLY A 79 -7.64 9.30 -6.32
C GLY A 79 -9.10 9.64 -6.05
N THR A 80 -10.06 9.13 -6.83
CA THR A 80 -11.49 9.40 -6.60
C THR A 80 -12.22 8.29 -5.84
N VAL A 81 -11.53 7.20 -5.51
CA VAL A 81 -12.09 6.03 -4.82
C VAL A 81 -11.43 5.89 -3.46
N ILE A 82 -12.22 5.86 -2.40
CA ILE A 82 -11.75 5.72 -1.02
C ILE A 82 -12.37 4.47 -0.40
N PHE A 83 -11.55 3.54 0.10
CA PHE A 83 -11.96 2.52 1.05
C PHE A 83 -11.69 3.02 2.47
N ASP A 84 -12.73 3.14 3.29
CA ASP A 84 -12.67 3.87 4.56
C ASP A 84 -13.15 3.02 5.75
N GLY A 85 -12.21 2.71 6.65
CA GLY A 85 -12.50 2.24 8.00
C GLY A 85 -12.98 0.79 8.14
N VAL A 86 -13.27 0.08 7.04
CA VAL A 86 -13.82 -1.28 7.08
C VAL A 86 -12.78 -2.31 6.67
N PRO A 87 -12.28 -3.15 7.61
CA PRO A 87 -11.42 -4.28 7.30
C PRO A 87 -12.23 -5.57 7.06
N CYS A 88 -11.74 -6.40 6.14
CA CYS A 88 -12.18 -7.77 5.95
C CYS A 88 -11.32 -8.72 6.78
N GLU A 89 -11.95 -9.76 7.34
CA GLU A 89 -11.31 -10.84 8.11
C GLU A 89 -10.48 -10.36 9.30
N GLY A 90 -10.74 -9.15 9.82
CA GLY A 90 -9.89 -8.55 10.85
C GLY A 90 -8.46 -8.25 10.38
N LYS A 91 -8.25 -8.06 9.07
CA LYS A 91 -6.90 -7.86 8.48
C LYS A 91 -6.76 -6.55 7.72
N GLY A 92 -7.58 -6.32 6.70
CA GLY A 92 -7.41 -5.15 5.84
C GLY A 92 -8.57 -4.87 4.90
N ALA A 93 -8.59 -3.69 4.28
CA ALA A 93 -9.67 -3.30 3.36
C ALA A 93 -9.73 -4.21 2.13
N LEU A 94 -8.57 -4.60 1.61
CA LEU A 94 -8.46 -5.67 0.62
C LEU A 94 -7.59 -6.81 1.17
N VAL A 95 -8.15 -8.02 1.23
CA VAL A 95 -7.40 -9.23 1.55
C VAL A 95 -7.22 -10.05 0.27
N LEU A 96 -5.97 -10.21 -0.16
CA LEU A 96 -5.61 -10.67 -1.48
C LEU A 96 -4.85 -12.01 -1.39
N ARG A 97 -5.42 -13.07 -1.99
CA ARG A 97 -4.82 -14.41 -2.01
C ARG A 97 -4.99 -15.13 -3.35
N GLY A 98 -5.06 -14.37 -4.44
CA GLY A 98 -5.07 -14.90 -5.81
C GLY A 98 -3.66 -15.17 -6.36
N ARG A 99 -3.58 -15.54 -7.64
CA ARG A 99 -2.29 -15.67 -8.35
C ARG A 99 -1.60 -14.33 -8.53
N ALA A 100 -2.37 -13.29 -8.83
CA ALA A 100 -1.88 -11.92 -8.95
C ALA A 100 -2.98 -10.91 -8.66
N SER A 101 -2.56 -9.75 -8.18
CA SER A 101 -3.43 -8.63 -7.85
C SER A 101 -2.81 -7.33 -8.33
N THR A 102 -3.58 -6.47 -8.98
CA THR A 102 -3.20 -5.10 -9.30
C THR A 102 -4.18 -4.13 -8.65
N VAL A 103 -3.67 -3.14 -7.92
CA VAL A 103 -4.46 -2.05 -7.34
C VAL A 103 -3.97 -0.73 -7.92
N ASP A 104 -4.86 0.02 -8.57
CA ASP A 104 -4.49 1.26 -9.27
C ASP A 104 -5.44 2.42 -8.95
N GLY A 105 -4.88 3.52 -8.46
CA GLY A 105 -5.63 4.75 -8.25
C GLY A 105 -6.54 4.77 -7.02
N ILE A 106 -6.35 3.85 -6.08
CA ILE A 106 -7.25 3.67 -4.92
C ILE A 106 -6.68 4.37 -3.68
N ILE A 107 -7.55 4.99 -2.89
CA ILE A 107 -7.23 5.52 -1.57
C ILE A 107 -7.71 4.53 -0.51
N PHE A 108 -6.85 4.22 0.46
CA PHE A 108 -7.17 3.44 1.66
C PHE A 108 -7.00 4.32 2.88
N GLN A 109 -7.98 4.34 3.78
CA GLN A 109 -7.85 5.14 4.99
C GLN A 109 -8.54 4.56 6.23
N ASN A 110 -8.04 5.00 7.39
CA ASN A 110 -8.60 4.74 8.72
C ASN A 110 -8.78 3.25 9.04
N ILE A 111 -7.96 2.37 8.45
CA ILE A 111 -8.07 0.92 8.69
C ILE A 111 -7.41 0.59 10.02
N ARG A 112 -8.20 0.00 10.91
CA ARG A 112 -7.79 -0.41 12.26
C ARG A 112 -8.43 -1.74 12.62
N VAL A 113 -7.67 -2.59 13.30
CA VAL A 113 -8.11 -3.94 13.73
C VAL A 113 -7.67 -4.20 15.18
N PRO A 114 -8.27 -5.17 15.89
CA PRO A 114 -7.97 -5.40 17.31
C PRO A 114 -6.51 -5.77 17.61
N ASP A 115 -5.86 -6.52 16.73
CA ASP A 115 -4.43 -6.88 16.83
C ASP A 115 -3.50 -5.77 16.32
N GLY A 116 -4.05 -4.66 15.87
CA GLY A 116 -3.34 -3.41 15.68
C GLY A 116 -2.44 -3.35 14.44
N ASN A 117 -2.72 -4.17 13.42
CA ASN A 117 -1.98 -4.24 12.14
C ASN A 117 -2.88 -4.03 10.90
N GLY A 118 -3.95 -3.24 11.06
CA GLY A 118 -5.01 -3.07 10.08
C GLY A 118 -4.52 -2.38 8.82
N ALA A 119 -4.54 -3.12 7.71
CA ALA A 119 -3.90 -2.68 6.46
C ALA A 119 -4.89 -2.17 5.41
N GLY A 120 -4.45 -1.24 4.56
CA GLY A 120 -5.14 -0.99 3.30
C GLY A 120 -5.18 -2.26 2.43
N ILE A 121 -4.03 -2.94 2.31
CA ILE A 121 -3.92 -4.23 1.61
C ILE A 121 -3.23 -5.25 2.51
N ARG A 122 -3.89 -6.40 2.71
CA ARG A 122 -3.29 -7.62 3.26
C ARG A 122 -3.04 -8.61 2.12
N LEU A 123 -1.78 -8.91 1.82
CA LEU A 123 -1.41 -9.87 0.77
C LEU A 123 -0.98 -11.21 1.38
N GLU A 124 -1.68 -12.29 1.08
CA GLU A 124 -1.43 -13.61 1.66
C GLU A 124 -0.84 -14.62 0.68
N SER A 125 -0.96 -14.37 -0.63
CA SER A 125 -0.32 -15.15 -1.68
C SER A 125 -0.27 -14.38 -3.00
N GLY A 126 0.54 -14.87 -3.94
CA GLY A 126 0.62 -14.36 -5.30
C GLY A 126 1.45 -13.07 -5.46
N ASN A 127 1.30 -12.44 -6.62
CA ASN A 127 1.99 -11.18 -6.92
C ASN A 127 1.09 -9.98 -6.62
N LEU A 128 1.70 -8.87 -6.21
CA LEU A 128 1.00 -7.60 -6.00
C LEU A 128 1.66 -6.49 -6.80
N THR A 129 0.84 -5.72 -7.51
CA THR A 129 1.22 -4.45 -8.10
C THR A 129 0.34 -3.33 -7.58
N VAL A 130 0.91 -2.28 -7.02
CA VAL A 130 0.20 -1.09 -6.53
C VAL A 130 0.71 0.14 -7.27
N ARG A 131 -0.21 0.93 -7.85
CA ARG A 131 0.11 2.16 -8.59
C ARG A 131 -0.81 3.30 -8.22
N ASN A 132 -0.30 4.53 -8.28
CA ASN A 132 -1.08 5.77 -8.16
C ASN A 132 -2.01 5.81 -6.92
N SER A 133 -1.64 5.09 -5.85
CA SER A 133 -2.51 4.84 -4.71
C SER A 133 -2.07 5.63 -3.49
N LEU A 134 -3.01 5.88 -2.56
CA LEU A 134 -2.75 6.61 -1.32
C LEU A 134 -3.22 5.78 -0.14
N PHE A 135 -2.32 5.55 0.81
CA PHE A 135 -2.61 4.90 2.08
C PHE A 135 -2.46 5.95 3.18
N ARG A 136 -3.51 6.17 3.99
CA ARG A 136 -3.43 7.18 5.06
C ARG A 136 -4.19 6.87 6.35
N ASN A 137 -3.66 7.34 7.47
CA ASN A 137 -4.33 7.29 8.78
C ASN A 137 -4.73 5.87 9.23
N SER A 138 -4.08 4.84 8.70
CA SER A 138 -4.31 3.42 9.01
C SER A 138 -3.16 2.91 9.87
N GLU A 139 -3.37 1.75 10.52
CA GLU A 139 -2.28 1.09 11.26
C GLU A 139 -1.18 0.63 10.30
N GLU A 140 -1.54 -0.02 9.19
CA GLU A 140 -0.63 -0.45 8.12
C GLU A 140 -1.07 0.14 6.77
N GLY A 141 -0.12 0.39 5.87
CA GLY A 141 -0.43 0.62 4.46
C GLY A 141 -0.64 -0.70 3.73
N ILE A 142 0.46 -1.47 3.62
CA ILE A 142 0.49 -2.79 3.00
C ILE A 142 1.19 -3.76 3.95
N LEU A 143 0.56 -4.88 4.25
CA LEU A 143 1.12 -5.95 5.05
C LEU A 143 1.03 -7.27 4.29
N THR A 144 2.12 -8.01 4.18
CA THR A 144 2.14 -9.32 3.53
C THR A 144 2.39 -10.46 4.52
N GLY A 145 1.95 -11.66 4.15
CA GLY A 145 2.46 -12.90 4.74
C GLY A 145 3.83 -13.29 4.19
N ASP A 146 4.26 -14.48 4.58
CA ASP A 146 5.50 -15.13 4.13
C ASP A 146 5.15 -16.30 3.21
N TYR A 147 5.69 -16.31 1.99
CA TYR A 147 5.51 -17.40 1.02
C TYR A 147 6.47 -17.27 -0.16
N ASP A 148 6.81 -18.41 -0.76
CA ASP A 148 7.77 -18.46 -1.86
C ASP A 148 7.24 -17.83 -3.15
N GLY A 149 8.15 -17.22 -3.91
CA GLY A 149 7.90 -16.75 -5.29
C GLY A 149 7.16 -15.43 -5.43
N GLY A 150 6.52 -14.92 -4.37
CA GLY A 150 5.77 -13.66 -4.40
C GLY A 150 6.61 -12.46 -4.81
N GLN A 151 6.04 -11.57 -5.62
CA GLN A 151 6.68 -10.33 -6.05
C GLN A 151 5.75 -9.15 -5.77
N VAL A 152 6.30 -8.12 -5.14
CA VAL A 152 5.58 -6.87 -4.84
C VAL A 152 6.21 -5.72 -5.61
N VAL A 153 5.39 -5.01 -6.38
CA VAL A 153 5.77 -3.78 -7.09
C VAL A 153 4.88 -2.65 -6.62
N ILE A 154 5.48 -1.58 -6.12
CA ILE A 154 4.80 -0.36 -5.67
C ILE A 154 5.41 0.80 -6.45
N ASP A 155 4.59 1.53 -7.21
CA ASP A 155 5.05 2.69 -7.97
C ASP A 155 4.12 3.88 -7.77
N LYS A 156 4.68 5.10 -7.74
CA LYS A 156 3.92 6.37 -7.70
C LYS A 156 2.81 6.38 -6.65
N SER A 157 3.10 5.85 -5.47
CA SER A 157 2.12 5.74 -4.38
C SER A 157 2.54 6.56 -3.16
N THR A 158 1.58 6.92 -2.31
CA THR A 158 1.83 7.71 -1.10
C THR A 158 1.40 6.96 0.15
N PHE A 159 2.23 6.98 1.17
CA PHE A 159 2.05 6.35 2.48
C PHE A 159 2.19 7.44 3.54
N ARG A 160 1.06 7.85 4.13
CA ARG A 160 0.98 9.04 4.99
C ARG A 160 0.32 8.74 6.32
N LYS A 161 0.90 9.13 7.47
CA LYS A 161 0.24 8.92 8.77
C LYS A 161 -0.13 7.46 8.97
N LEU A 162 0.85 6.60 8.74
CA LEU A 162 0.74 5.16 8.91
C LEU A 162 1.65 4.72 10.04
N GLY A 163 1.38 3.53 10.57
CA GLY A 163 2.16 2.94 11.64
C GLY A 163 1.66 3.32 13.03
N ARG A 164 2.18 2.57 14.01
CA ARG A 164 1.98 2.77 15.45
C ARG A 164 2.99 1.91 16.21
N CYS A 165 3.29 2.27 17.45
CA CYS A 165 4.13 1.49 18.38
C CYS A 165 3.60 1.53 19.83
N ASP A 166 2.30 1.77 20.00
CA ASP A 166 1.64 1.93 21.31
C ASP A 166 0.95 0.62 21.78
N ARG A 167 -0.01 0.69 22.71
CA ARG A 167 -0.93 -0.39 23.16
C ARG A 167 -0.33 -1.76 23.52
N ASP A 168 0.98 -1.84 23.82
CA ASP A 168 1.67 -3.10 24.12
C ASP A 168 1.50 -4.19 23.04
N LEU A 169 1.40 -3.79 21.76
CA LEU A 169 1.35 -4.68 20.61
C LEU A 169 2.58 -4.46 19.73
N ASP A 170 2.83 -5.39 18.81
CA ASP A 170 3.85 -5.20 17.78
C ASP A 170 3.57 -3.91 16.99
N CYS A 171 4.66 -3.21 16.63
CA CYS A 171 4.56 -2.00 15.84
C CYS A 171 3.94 -2.30 14.48
N ALA A 172 3.08 -1.41 14.02
CA ALA A 172 2.64 -1.35 12.64
C ALA A 172 3.51 -0.36 11.84
N HIS A 173 3.53 -0.50 10.53
CA HIS A 173 4.48 0.17 9.64
C HIS A 173 3.80 0.93 8.48
N GLY A 174 4.58 1.65 7.69
CA GLY A 174 4.11 2.24 6.43
C GLY A 174 3.81 1.13 5.41
N ILE A 175 4.83 0.33 5.10
CA ILE A 175 4.68 -0.98 4.46
C ILE A 175 5.52 -2.02 5.19
N TYR A 176 4.96 -3.22 5.32
CA TYR A 176 5.65 -4.40 5.83
C TYR A 176 5.51 -5.56 4.85
N ILE A 177 6.59 -5.84 4.14
CA ILE A 177 6.67 -6.93 3.18
C ILE A 177 7.47 -8.09 3.79
N GLY A 178 6.81 -9.21 4.03
CA GLY A 178 7.39 -10.44 4.56
C GLY A 178 8.42 -11.11 3.65
N ARG A 179 8.62 -12.40 3.86
CA ARG A 179 9.58 -13.25 3.13
C ARG A 179 9.02 -13.60 1.77
N LEU A 180 9.32 -12.75 0.78
CA LEU A 180 8.94 -12.94 -0.62
C LEU A 180 10.18 -12.88 -1.54
N ALA A 181 10.00 -13.23 -2.82
CA ALA A 181 11.09 -13.30 -3.78
C ALA A 181 11.67 -11.93 -4.15
N SER A 182 10.85 -10.87 -4.23
CA SER A 182 11.35 -9.51 -4.46
C SER A 182 10.36 -8.41 -4.10
N LEU A 183 10.91 -7.25 -3.73
CA LEU A 183 10.20 -6.00 -3.55
C LEU A 183 10.78 -4.91 -4.45
N SER A 184 9.93 -4.21 -5.20
CA SER A 184 10.26 -2.96 -5.89
C SER A 184 9.38 -1.83 -5.38
N VAL A 185 9.98 -0.76 -4.87
CA VAL A 185 9.29 0.47 -4.45
C VAL A 185 9.93 1.66 -5.16
N THR A 186 9.16 2.28 -6.05
CA THR A 186 9.66 3.36 -6.91
C THR A 186 8.78 4.59 -6.92
N ASN A 187 9.41 5.76 -7.07
CA ASN A 187 8.72 7.04 -7.27
C ASN A 187 7.63 7.32 -6.22
N SER A 188 7.78 6.80 -5.00
CA SER A 188 6.75 6.80 -3.98
C SER A 188 7.13 7.75 -2.83
N ARG A 189 6.12 8.19 -2.09
CA ARG A 189 6.27 9.14 -0.98
C ARG A 189 5.83 8.49 0.32
N PHE A 190 6.68 8.61 1.33
CA PHE A 190 6.43 8.23 2.71
C PHE A 190 6.52 9.49 3.56
N ASP A 191 5.47 9.85 4.31
CA ASP A 191 5.52 11.03 5.15
C ASP A 191 4.64 10.98 6.40
N GLN A 192 5.03 11.77 7.40
CA GLN A 192 4.25 11.97 8.63
C GLN A 192 3.84 10.64 9.29
N GLY A 193 4.74 9.65 9.37
CA GLY A 193 4.43 8.37 10.01
C GLY A 193 4.04 8.54 11.48
N ASP A 194 3.14 7.69 11.98
CA ASP A 194 2.64 7.72 13.36
C ASP A 194 3.15 6.50 14.19
N GLY A 195 4.17 5.81 13.68
CA GLY A 195 4.92 4.78 14.37
C GLY A 195 5.66 3.86 13.42
N GLY A 196 6.52 3.00 13.97
CA GLY A 196 7.19 1.93 13.22
C GLY A 196 8.07 2.43 12.06
N HIS A 197 8.47 1.53 11.17
CA HIS A 197 9.29 1.84 9.99
C HIS A 197 8.42 2.37 8.84
N TYR A 198 8.96 3.27 8.02
CA TYR A 198 8.27 3.65 6.78
C TYR A 198 8.23 2.49 5.79
N LEU A 199 9.35 1.78 5.64
CA LEU A 199 9.47 0.58 4.83
C LEU A 199 10.20 -0.50 5.62
N LYS A 200 9.49 -1.58 5.97
CA LYS A 200 10.07 -2.80 6.52
C LYS A 200 9.97 -3.93 5.50
N THR A 201 11.04 -4.68 5.31
CA THR A 201 10.99 -5.87 4.45
C THR A 201 11.91 -7.00 4.89
N ARG A 202 11.43 -8.24 4.67
CA ARG A 202 12.21 -9.48 4.75
C ARG A 202 12.45 -10.14 3.39
N THR A 203 12.31 -9.39 2.30
CA THR A 203 12.48 -9.92 0.94
C THR A 203 13.95 -10.07 0.56
N ALA A 204 14.27 -11.10 -0.22
CA ALA A 204 15.66 -11.43 -0.59
C ALA A 204 16.29 -10.43 -1.59
N ARG A 205 15.46 -9.76 -2.39
CA ARG A 205 15.89 -8.83 -3.43
C ARG A 205 15.05 -7.56 -3.41
N VAL A 206 15.70 -6.42 -3.35
CA VAL A 206 15.03 -5.12 -3.27
C VAL A 206 15.44 -4.17 -4.38
N THR A 207 14.49 -3.38 -4.87
CA THR A 207 14.73 -2.15 -5.64
C THR A 207 13.96 -1.03 -4.97
N ILE A 208 14.66 -0.14 -4.26
CA ILE A 208 14.05 0.99 -3.56
C ILE A 208 14.64 2.25 -4.17
N SER A 209 13.93 2.85 -5.13
CA SER A 209 14.52 3.90 -5.98
C SER A 209 13.63 5.13 -6.19
N GLY A 210 14.22 6.32 -6.13
CA GLY A 210 13.53 7.57 -6.44
C GLY A 210 12.37 7.89 -5.49
N ASN A 211 12.43 7.41 -4.25
CA ASN A 211 11.39 7.66 -3.25
C ASN A 211 11.74 8.87 -2.36
N SER A 212 10.72 9.46 -1.76
CA SER A 212 10.86 10.48 -0.72
C SER A 212 10.41 9.91 0.62
N PHE A 213 11.25 10.04 1.66
CA PHE A 213 10.95 9.73 3.05
C PHE A 213 11.04 11.01 3.87
N ASP A 214 9.88 11.62 4.15
CA ASP A 214 9.77 12.90 4.87
C ASP A 214 9.18 12.68 6.26
N ASP A 215 10.09 12.54 7.23
CA ASP A 215 9.75 12.34 8.64
C ASP A 215 9.65 13.67 9.40
N SER A 216 9.63 14.81 8.71
CA SER A 216 9.60 16.13 9.38
C SER A 216 8.38 16.33 10.28
N GLY A 217 7.25 15.72 9.91
CA GLY A 217 6.03 15.66 10.72
C GLY A 217 5.71 14.27 11.26
N GLY A 218 6.68 13.36 11.30
CA GLY A 218 6.51 12.02 11.87
C GLY A 218 6.55 12.02 13.40
N ARG A 219 6.02 10.95 14.00
CA ARG A 219 5.93 10.70 15.44
C ARG A 219 6.17 9.23 15.75
N LEU A 220 6.94 8.94 16.81
CA LEU A 220 7.25 7.56 17.25
C LEU A 220 7.79 6.65 16.12
N THR A 221 8.31 7.25 15.04
CA THR A 221 8.77 6.49 13.88
C THR A 221 10.13 5.86 14.17
N ASN A 222 10.43 4.76 13.49
CA ASN A 222 11.70 4.03 13.53
C ASN A 222 12.49 4.29 12.23
N TYR A 223 13.37 3.38 11.82
CA TYR A 223 14.17 3.50 10.60
C TYR A 223 13.33 3.80 9.34
N MET A 224 13.91 4.51 8.37
CA MET A 224 13.25 4.80 7.10
C MET A 224 13.09 3.52 6.28
N ILE A 225 14.16 2.74 6.20
CA ILE A 225 14.22 1.46 5.50
C ILE A 225 14.81 0.44 6.45
N ASP A 226 14.07 -0.62 6.71
CA ASP A 226 14.53 -1.78 7.44
C ASP A 226 14.53 -3.04 6.56
N LEU A 227 15.73 -3.50 6.18
CA LEU A 227 15.94 -4.79 5.54
C LEU A 227 16.13 -5.84 6.63
N SER A 228 15.06 -6.21 7.34
CA SER A 228 15.10 -6.87 8.65
C SER A 228 15.98 -8.13 8.67
N ASN A 229 16.04 -8.88 7.56
CA ASN A 229 16.86 -10.09 7.42
C ASN A 229 17.97 -10.03 6.36
N GLY A 230 18.28 -8.82 5.89
CA GLY A 230 19.22 -8.57 4.79
C GLY A 230 18.57 -8.74 3.42
N ALA A 231 19.19 -8.17 2.39
CA ALA A 231 18.76 -8.31 0.99
C ALA A 231 19.89 -7.90 0.03
N THR A 232 19.85 -8.44 -1.20
CA THR A 232 20.60 -7.89 -2.33
C THR A 232 19.77 -6.89 -3.13
N GLY A 233 20.39 -6.15 -4.05
CA GLY A 233 19.71 -5.23 -4.96
C GLY A 233 20.17 -3.79 -4.82
N THR A 234 19.24 -2.83 -4.86
CA THR A 234 19.56 -1.40 -4.93
C THR A 234 18.69 -0.52 -4.04
N ILE A 235 19.31 0.44 -3.36
CA ILE A 235 18.66 1.58 -2.71
C ILE A 235 19.25 2.87 -3.30
N THR A 236 18.57 3.48 -4.27
CA THR A 236 19.17 4.50 -5.13
C THR A 236 18.33 5.74 -5.31
N GLY A 237 18.96 6.92 -5.30
CA GLY A 237 18.28 8.16 -5.68
C GLY A 237 17.11 8.56 -4.77
N ASN A 238 17.08 8.09 -3.51
CA ASN A 238 16.03 8.43 -2.56
C ASN A 238 16.39 9.71 -1.80
N GLU A 239 15.38 10.48 -1.41
CA GLU A 239 15.49 11.64 -0.52
C GLU A 239 14.94 11.29 0.85
N MET A 240 15.71 11.56 1.91
CA MET A 240 15.37 11.17 3.28
C MET A 240 15.62 12.32 4.24
N VAL A 241 14.57 12.74 4.95
CA VAL A 241 14.64 13.76 5.99
C VAL A 241 14.18 13.15 7.30
N GLN A 242 15.07 13.10 8.28
CA GLN A 242 14.77 12.58 9.62
C GLN A 242 14.20 13.68 10.53
N GLY A 243 13.07 13.37 11.17
CA GLY A 243 12.39 14.23 12.13
C GLY A 243 12.91 14.11 13.56
N LYS A 244 12.37 14.98 14.42
CA LYS A 244 12.75 15.03 15.84
C LYS A 244 12.20 13.85 16.64
N ASP A 245 10.94 13.48 16.37
CA ASP A 245 10.13 12.54 17.14
C ASP A 245 10.22 11.12 16.53
N LYS A 246 11.27 10.41 16.93
CA LYS A 246 11.57 9.03 16.53
C LYS A 246 11.91 8.20 17.74
N ASP A 247 11.33 7.01 17.82
CA ASP A 247 11.72 6.01 18.81
C ASP A 247 13.12 5.47 18.49
N ASN A 248 13.39 5.21 17.21
CA ASN A 248 14.71 4.81 16.76
C ASN A 248 15.24 5.72 15.66
N TRP A 249 16.09 6.63 16.10
CA TRP A 249 16.75 7.61 15.26
C TRP A 249 18.18 7.22 14.86
N SER A 250 18.69 6.12 15.40
CA SER A 250 20.12 5.77 15.36
C SER A 250 20.63 5.45 13.95
N ALA A 251 19.75 5.11 13.01
CA ALA A 251 20.09 4.84 11.62
C ALA A 251 18.98 5.27 10.64
N PHE A 252 19.31 5.40 9.35
CA PHE A 252 18.32 5.62 8.28
C PHE A 252 17.95 4.30 7.60
N ILE A 253 18.97 3.52 7.24
CA ILE A 253 18.85 2.22 6.59
C ILE A 253 19.47 1.17 7.50
N THR A 254 18.72 0.11 7.82
CA THR A 254 19.25 -1.05 8.53
C THR A 254 19.34 -2.27 7.63
N VAL A 255 20.43 -3.02 7.78
CA VAL A 255 20.69 -4.28 7.09
C VAL A 255 20.78 -5.40 8.10
N ALA A 256 19.81 -6.31 8.03
CA ALA A 256 19.64 -7.50 8.87
C ALA A 256 19.61 -7.27 10.41
N PRO A 257 18.96 -6.22 10.95
CA PRO A 257 18.90 -6.01 12.40
C PRO A 257 18.20 -7.15 13.17
N GLU A 258 17.41 -7.98 12.50
CA GLU A 258 16.72 -9.12 13.11
C GLU A 258 17.34 -10.47 12.72
N GLY A 259 18.62 -10.45 12.34
CA GLY A 259 19.36 -11.65 11.99
C GLY A 259 19.36 -11.92 10.50
N ARG A 260 20.50 -12.39 10.01
CA ARG A 260 20.76 -12.61 8.59
C ARG A 260 20.08 -13.89 8.09
N GLU A 261 19.12 -13.73 7.17
CA GLU A 261 18.57 -14.84 6.37
C GLU A 261 19.04 -14.73 4.91
N HIS A 262 19.32 -13.52 4.43
CA HIS A 262 19.80 -13.27 3.09
C HIS A 262 21.13 -12.52 3.09
N SER A 263 22.00 -12.90 2.15
CA SER A 263 23.23 -12.14 1.90
C SER A 263 22.88 -10.73 1.44
N SER A 264 23.55 -9.74 1.99
CA SER A 264 23.55 -8.35 1.51
C SER A 264 24.84 -8.00 0.76
N ALA A 265 25.67 -9.00 0.45
CA ALA A 265 26.88 -8.80 -0.34
C ALA A 265 26.48 -8.31 -1.75
N GLY A 266 27.01 -7.15 -2.14
CA GLY A 266 26.67 -6.52 -3.40
C GLY A 266 25.37 -5.70 -3.40
N LEU A 267 24.67 -5.55 -2.27
CA LEU A 267 23.64 -4.52 -2.12
C LEU A 267 24.24 -3.15 -2.40
N VAL A 268 23.66 -2.41 -3.35
CA VAL A 268 24.15 -1.08 -3.77
C VAL A 268 23.31 0.01 -3.13
N ILE A 269 23.97 0.97 -2.47
CA ILE A 269 23.33 2.13 -1.84
C ILE A 269 24.05 3.41 -2.31
N GLU A 270 23.48 4.10 -3.29
CA GLU A 270 24.13 5.25 -3.95
C GLU A 270 23.15 6.30 -4.47
N GLY A 271 23.63 7.53 -4.65
CA GLY A 271 22.87 8.65 -5.17
C GLY A 271 21.74 9.14 -4.25
N ASN A 272 21.69 8.70 -2.99
CA ASN A 272 20.67 9.13 -2.04
C ASN A 272 21.05 10.46 -1.39
N LYS A 273 20.04 11.21 -0.95
CA LYS A 273 20.16 12.39 -0.10
C LYS A 273 19.59 12.07 1.27
N ALA A 274 20.36 12.27 2.34
CA ALA A 274 19.89 12.00 3.69
C ALA A 274 20.32 13.10 4.66
N GLY A 275 19.35 13.68 5.36
CA GLY A 275 19.60 14.74 6.31
C GLY A 275 18.55 14.83 7.40
N PHE A 276 18.63 15.90 8.18
CA PHE A 276 17.77 16.15 9.31
C PHE A 276 16.91 17.38 9.03
N VAL A 277 15.75 17.47 9.69
CA VAL A 277 15.02 18.73 9.74
C VAL A 277 15.87 19.88 10.29
N PRO A 278 15.61 21.15 9.91
CA PRO A 278 16.35 22.29 10.42
C PRO A 278 16.42 22.34 11.95
N GLY A 279 17.62 22.61 12.48
CA GLY A 279 17.88 22.73 13.91
C GLY A 279 17.88 21.41 14.68
N LEU A 280 17.88 20.26 14.00
CA LEU A 280 18.12 18.96 14.64
C LEU A 280 19.59 18.56 14.46
N GLU A 281 20.33 18.53 15.55
CA GLU A 281 21.68 17.96 15.60
C GLU A 281 21.63 16.56 16.21
N ARG A 282 22.09 15.55 15.44
CA ARG A 282 22.01 14.14 15.83
C ARG A 282 23.11 13.31 15.18
N GLY A 283 23.63 12.33 15.92
CA GLY A 283 24.66 11.39 15.48
C GLY A 283 24.07 10.11 14.88
N SER A 284 23.27 10.22 13.82
CA SER A 284 22.70 9.05 13.14
C SER A 284 23.68 8.44 12.14
N THR A 285 23.54 7.14 11.91
CA THR A 285 24.22 6.44 10.82
C THR A 285 23.34 6.39 9.57
N PHE A 286 23.90 6.62 8.39
CA PHE A 286 23.19 6.42 7.14
C PHE A 286 22.85 4.93 6.92
N VAL A 287 23.85 4.05 6.96
CA VAL A 287 23.66 2.59 6.87
C VAL A 287 24.22 1.87 8.08
N ALA A 288 23.36 1.23 8.88
CA ALA A 288 23.78 0.33 9.95
C ALA A 288 23.65 -1.12 9.48
N ASN A 289 24.78 -1.83 9.38
CA ASN A 289 24.85 -3.22 8.95
C ASN A 289 25.09 -4.14 10.14
N PHE A 290 24.16 -5.05 10.39
CA PHE A 290 24.21 -6.05 11.46
C PHE A 290 24.84 -7.37 10.99
N THR A 291 25.49 -7.36 9.82
CA THR A 291 26.30 -8.46 9.27
C THR A 291 27.67 -8.01 8.79
N ASP A 292 28.55 -8.97 8.49
CA ASP A 292 29.83 -8.72 7.82
C ASP A 292 29.68 -8.69 6.29
N ASP A 293 28.45 -8.70 5.76
CA ASP A 293 28.24 -8.69 4.32
C ASP A 293 28.78 -7.40 3.70
N ALA A 294 29.43 -7.55 2.55
CA ALA A 294 30.03 -6.46 1.79
C ALA A 294 28.95 -5.64 1.04
N VAL A 295 28.27 -4.75 1.77
CA VAL A 295 27.36 -3.74 1.21
C VAL A 295 28.18 -2.65 0.49
N ARG A 296 27.76 -2.29 -0.73
CA ARG A 296 28.41 -1.27 -1.57
C ARG A 296 27.73 0.08 -1.34
N ILE A 297 28.27 0.86 -0.42
CA ILE A 297 27.82 2.24 -0.17
C ILE A 297 28.62 3.18 -1.07
N GLY A 298 27.99 3.69 -2.11
CA GLY A 298 28.58 4.60 -3.09
C GLY A 298 28.51 6.07 -2.66
N ALA A 299 28.58 6.97 -3.64
CA ALA A 299 28.43 8.42 -3.40
C ALA A 299 27.00 8.75 -2.95
N ASN A 300 26.84 9.43 -1.82
CA ASN A 300 25.56 9.90 -1.30
C ASN A 300 25.75 11.31 -0.71
N GLU A 301 24.70 12.14 -0.76
CA GLU A 301 24.70 13.48 -0.16
C GLU A 301 24.14 13.38 1.26
N LEU A 302 25.02 13.39 2.27
CA LEU A 302 24.65 13.19 3.66
C LEU A 302 24.85 14.48 4.47
N ALA A 303 23.99 14.71 5.47
CA ALA A 303 24.23 15.77 6.43
C ALA A 303 25.62 15.63 7.08
N PRO A 304 26.37 16.73 7.32
CA PRO A 304 27.77 16.66 7.78
C PRO A 304 28.01 15.85 9.06
N SER A 305 27.02 15.78 9.96
CA SER A 305 27.10 15.03 11.22
C SER A 305 26.80 13.54 11.08
N MET A 306 26.38 13.08 9.90
CA MET A 306 25.90 11.71 9.69
C MET A 306 27.06 10.75 9.43
N LYS A 307 27.12 9.66 10.20
CA LYS A 307 28.10 8.59 9.95
C LYS A 307 27.67 7.81 8.70
N VAL A 308 28.56 7.61 7.73
CA VAL A 308 28.23 6.90 6.48
C VAL A 308 27.79 5.45 6.74
N LYS A 309 28.57 4.71 7.53
CA LYS A 309 28.30 3.30 7.82
C LYS A 309 28.64 2.93 9.24
N ASP A 310 27.95 1.93 9.76
CA ASP A 310 28.21 1.35 11.07
C ASP A 310 28.07 -0.17 11.01
N ARG A 311 28.97 -0.89 11.67
CA ARG A 311 28.85 -2.34 11.89
C ARG A 311 28.28 -2.53 13.29
N ARG A 312 27.12 -3.16 13.40
CA ARG A 312 26.43 -3.43 14.67
C ARG A 312 26.32 -4.93 14.93
#